data_AF-A0A965P9W1-F1
#
_entry.id   AF-A0A965P9W1-F1
#
_cell.length_a   1.000
_cell.length_b   1.000
_cell.length_c   1.000
_cell.angle_alpha   90.00
_cell.angle_beta   90.00
_cell.angle_gamma   90.00
#
_symmetry.space_group_name_H-M   'P 1'
#
loop_
_entity.id
_entity.type
_entity.pdbx_description
1 polymer ?
#
loop_
_entity_poly.entity_id
_entity_poly.type
_entity_poly.pdbx_seq_one_letter_code
_entity_poly.pdbx_strand_id
1 'polypeptide(L)'
;MKAADFLSQVALIVRERGEVYGDPRANLGDTAARWSATLGHKVTPAQVCLCMVDLKMSRLKASPRHLDSLQDICGYISLLAEIVTD
;
A
#
# COMPACT_ATOMS: atom_id res chain seq x y z
N MET A 1 8.12 20.59 2.46
CA MET A 1 8.51 19.63 1.41
C MET A 1 7.69 19.94 0.17
N LYS A 2 8.28 19.99 -1.03
CA LYS A 2 7.51 20.16 -2.27
C LYS A 2 6.90 18.80 -2.67
N ALA A 3 5.80 18.83 -3.42
CA ALA A 3 5.09 17.61 -3.82
C ALA A 3 5.97 16.63 -4.63
N ALA A 4 6.79 17.15 -5.55
CA ALA A 4 7.71 16.32 -6.33
C ALA A 4 8.76 15.62 -5.45
N ASP A 5 9.36 16.35 -4.49
CA ASP A 5 10.34 15.76 -3.55
C ASP A 5 9.71 14.64 -2.70
N PHE A 6 8.45 14.85 -2.29
CA PHE A 6 7.69 13.85 -1.54
C PHE A 6 7.48 12.57 -2.34
N LEU A 7 7.04 12.69 -3.60
CA LEU A 7 6.82 11.53 -4.46
C LEU A 7 8.13 10.79 -4.76
N SER A 8 9.23 11.51 -4.97
CA SER A 8 10.57 10.90 -5.11
C SER A 8 10.96 10.11 -3.86
N GLN A 9 10.67 10.62 -2.67
CA GLN A 9 10.90 9.89 -1.42
C GLN A 9 10.02 8.63 -1.31
N VAL A 10 8.75 8.71 -1.71
CA VAL A 10 7.86 7.53 -1.74
C VAL A 10 8.40 6.46 -2.68
N ALA A 11 8.85 6.83 -3.87
CA ALA A 11 9.41 5.89 -4.83
C ALA A 11 10.64 5.13 -4.26
N LEU A 12 11.51 5.84 -3.52
CA LEU A 12 12.63 5.20 -2.83
C LEU A 12 12.15 4.20 -1.78
N ILE A 13 11.17 4.58 -0.94
CA ILE A 13 10.62 3.70 0.09
C ILE A 13 9.99 2.45 -0.53
N VAL A 14 9.23 2.58 -1.62
CA VAL A 14 8.62 1.42 -2.30
C VAL A 14 9.70 0.48 -2.82
N ARG A 15 10.76 1.02 -3.44
CA ARG A 15 11.88 0.21 -3.93
C ARG A 15 12.60 -0.51 -2.78
N GLU A 16 12.98 0.20 -1.73
CA GLU A 16 13.68 -0.37 -0.56
C GLU A 16 12.83 -1.47 0.11
N ARG A 17 11.51 -1.24 0.25
CA ARG A 17 10.61 -2.27 0.78
C ARG A 17 10.48 -3.47 -0.16
N GLY A 18 10.50 -3.26 -1.47
CA GLY A 18 10.52 -4.33 -2.46
C GLY A 18 11.78 -5.19 -2.37
N GLU A 19 12.94 -4.60 -2.07
CA GLU A 19 14.19 -5.35 -1.84
C GLU A 19 14.13 -6.23 -0.59
N VAL A 20 13.40 -5.79 0.45
CA VAL A 20 13.28 -6.51 1.73
C VAL A 20 12.19 -7.57 1.69
N TYR A 21 11.01 -7.23 1.18
CA TYR A 21 9.83 -8.09 1.21
C TYR A 21 9.67 -8.92 -0.07
N GLY A 22 10.38 -8.60 -1.14
CA GLY A 22 10.24 -9.24 -2.44
C GLY A 22 9.07 -8.69 -3.25
N ASP A 23 8.65 -9.48 -4.25
CA ASP A 23 7.62 -9.09 -5.22
C ASP A 23 6.32 -8.64 -4.52
N PRO A 24 5.89 -7.37 -4.72
CA PRO A 24 4.62 -6.87 -4.18
C PRO A 24 3.41 -7.70 -4.58
N ARG A 25 3.38 -8.27 -5.79
CA ARG A 25 2.25 -9.09 -6.26
C ARG A 25 2.12 -10.38 -5.47
N ALA A 26 3.24 -11.03 -5.19
CA ALA A 26 3.28 -12.20 -4.31
C ALA A 26 2.83 -11.83 -2.89
N ASN A 27 3.41 -10.78 -2.31
CA ASN A 27 3.10 -10.33 -0.94
C ASN A 27 1.62 -9.93 -0.74
N LEU A 28 1.07 -9.18 -1.69
CA LEU A 28 -0.33 -8.75 -1.66
C LEU A 28 -1.27 -9.93 -1.97
N GLY A 29 -0.83 -10.88 -2.80
CA GLY A 29 -1.45 -12.18 -3.03
C GLY A 29 -1.59 -13.00 -1.75
N ASP A 30 -0.51 -13.18 -1.01
CA ASP A 30 -0.49 -13.91 0.25
C ASP A 30 -1.38 -13.25 1.30
N THR A 31 -1.33 -11.91 1.38
CA THR A 31 -2.20 -11.14 2.27
C THR A 31 -3.68 -11.36 1.92
N ALA A 32 -4.01 -11.26 0.62
CA ALA A 32 -5.37 -11.49 0.13
C ALA A 32 -5.87 -12.91 0.43
N ALA A 33 -5.02 -13.92 0.27
CA ALA A 33 -5.34 -15.31 0.61
C ALA A 33 -5.63 -15.48 2.10
N ARG A 34 -4.79 -14.91 2.97
CA ARG A 34 -4.98 -14.95 4.43
C ARG A 34 -6.25 -14.24 4.87
N TRP A 35 -6.53 -13.06 4.31
CA TRP A 35 -7.75 -12.31 4.61
C TRP A 35 -8.98 -13.06 4.12
N SER A 36 -8.90 -13.69 2.94
CA SER A 36 -10.00 -14.49 2.42
C SER A 36 -10.37 -15.64 3.36
N ALA A 37 -9.36 -16.34 3.88
CA ALA A 37 -9.56 -17.42 4.85
C ALA A 37 -10.18 -16.89 6.16
N THR A 38 -9.77 -15.70 6.60
CA THR A 38 -10.26 -15.09 7.85
C THR A 38 -11.71 -14.60 7.72
N LEU A 39 -12.05 -13.99 6.58
CA LEU A 39 -13.33 -13.31 6.37
C LEU A 39 -14.40 -14.19 5.71
N GLY A 40 -14.04 -15.40 5.27
CA GLY A 40 -14.96 -16.35 4.65
C GLY A 40 -15.42 -15.97 3.24
N HIS A 41 -14.76 -15.01 2.58
CA HIS A 41 -15.05 -14.63 1.19
C HIS A 41 -13.76 -14.22 0.47
N LYS A 42 -13.77 -14.28 -0.87
CA LYS A 42 -12.59 -13.94 -1.67
C LYS A 42 -12.25 -12.45 -1.55
N VAL A 43 -11.02 -12.17 -1.12
CA VAL A 43 -10.35 -10.87 -1.17
C VAL A 43 -9.30 -10.92 -2.27
N THR A 44 -9.17 -9.84 -3.05
CA THR A 44 -8.15 -9.71 -4.09
C THR A 44 -6.96 -8.86 -3.64
N PRO A 45 -5.78 -8.99 -4.26
CA PRO A 45 -4.64 -8.12 -3.98
C PRO A 45 -4.97 -6.62 -4.14
N ALA A 46 -5.77 -6.28 -5.16
CA ALA A 46 -6.25 -4.92 -5.37
C ALA A 46 -7.11 -4.42 -4.20
N GLN A 47 -7.99 -5.27 -3.65
CA GLN A 47 -8.77 -4.94 -2.46
C GLN A 47 -7.88 -4.77 -1.22
N VAL A 48 -6.80 -5.56 -1.08
CA VAL A 48 -5.82 -5.35 -0.01
C VAL A 48 -5.21 -3.94 -0.09
N CYS A 49 -4.76 -3.50 -1.27
CA CYS A 49 -4.23 -2.14 -1.44
C CYS A 49 -5.23 -1.06 -1.02
N LEU A 50 -6.49 -1.17 -1.48
CA LEU A 50 -7.55 -0.22 -1.14
C LEU A 50 -7.82 -0.19 0.38
N CYS A 51 -7.93 -1.35 1.03
CA CYS A 51 -8.12 -1.40 2.47
C CYS A 51 -6.93 -0.83 3.26
N MET A 52 -5.71 -1.01 2.76
CA MET A 52 -4.52 -0.42 3.39
C MET A 52 -4.49 1.11 3.23
N VAL A 53 -4.97 1.65 2.10
CA VAL A 53 -5.18 3.09 1.93
C VAL A 53 -6.21 3.60 2.95
N ASP A 54 -7.35 2.93 3.09
CA ASP A 54 -8.38 3.31 4.07
C ASP A 54 -7.85 3.31 5.51
N LEU A 55 -7.04 2.31 5.88
CA LEU A 55 -6.38 2.25 7.18
C LEU A 55 -5.50 3.49 7.42
N LYS A 56 -4.72 3.90 6.42
CA LYS A 56 -3.85 5.08 6.54
C LYS A 56 -4.63 6.39 6.55
N MET A 57 -5.72 6.48 5.80
CA MET A 57 -6.66 7.62 5.86
C MET A 57 -7.27 7.76 7.26
N SER A 58 -7.66 6.65 7.90
CA SER A 58 -8.14 6.63 9.28
C SER A 58 -7.09 7.16 10.27
N ARG A 59 -5.81 6.79 10.09
CA ARG A 59 -4.70 7.33 10.91
C ARG A 59 -4.51 8.82 10.71
N LEU A 60 -4.62 9.33 9.48
CA LEU A 60 -4.51 10.76 9.20
C LEU A 60 -5.66 11.57 9.81
N LYS A 61 -6.87 11.00 9.86
CA LYS A 61 -7.98 11.63 10.60
C LYS A 61 -7.61 11.90 12.06
N ALA A 62 -6.93 10.96 12.72
CA ALA A 62 -6.45 11.12 14.09
C ALA A 62 -5.15 11.95 14.20
N SER A 63 -4.30 11.93 13.17
CA SER A 63 -3.00 12.60 13.15
C SER A 63 -2.67 13.15 11.76
N PRO A 64 -3.18 14.34 11.41
CA PRO A 64 -3.13 14.87 10.03
C PRO A 64 -1.73 15.13 9.49
N ARG A 65 -0.72 15.24 10.37
CA ARG A 65 0.68 15.48 10.00
C ARG A 65 1.54 14.21 10.00
N HIS A 66 0.92 13.03 10.06
CA HIS A 66 1.64 11.77 10.12
C HIS A 66 2.22 11.37 8.75
N LEU A 67 3.51 11.67 8.54
CA LEU A 67 4.19 11.55 7.25
C LEU A 67 4.17 10.11 6.69
N ASP A 68 4.41 9.10 7.55
CA ASP A 68 4.36 7.68 7.16
C ASP A 68 3.01 7.31 6.54
N SER A 69 1.91 7.83 7.06
CA SER A 69 0.58 7.53 6.49
C SER A 69 0.35 8.19 5.15
N LEU A 70 0.89 9.39 4.92
CA LEU A 70 0.86 10.00 3.59
C LEU A 70 1.70 9.19 2.59
N GLN A 71 2.90 8.77 3.01
CA GLN A 71 3.81 7.99 2.16
C GLN A 71 3.22 6.63 1.80
N ASP A 72 2.65 5.94 2.78
CA ASP A 72 2.04 4.63 2.59
C ASP A 72 0.80 4.71 1.70
N ILE A 73 -0.01 5.76 1.77
CA ILE A 73 -1.13 5.94 0.83
C ILE A 73 -0.62 6.00 -0.60
N CYS A 74 0.38 6.84 -0.87
CA CYS A 74 0.97 6.92 -2.21
C CYS A 74 1.61 5.60 -2.63
N GLY A 75 2.29 4.90 -1.72
CA GLY A 75 2.89 3.60 -1.97
C GLY A 75 1.86 2.51 -2.31
N TYR A 76 0.78 2.38 -1.54
CA TYR A 76 -0.26 1.39 -1.83
C TYR A 76 -1.02 1.71 -3.12
N ILE A 77 -1.23 2.99 -3.45
CA ILE A 77 -1.83 3.40 -4.73
C ILE A 77 -0.89 3.09 -5.90
N SER A 78 0.42 3.29 -5.77
CA SER A 78 1.36 2.90 -6.84
C SER A 78 1.40 1.39 -7.04
N LEU A 79 1.39 0.60 -5.96
CA LEU A 79 1.32 -0.87 -6.05
C LEU A 79 -0.01 -1.35 -6.63
N LEU A 80 -1.12 -0.65 -6.33
CA LEU A 80 -2.40 -0.94 -6.97
C LEU A 80 -2.33 -0.72 -8.48
N ALA A 81 -1.72 0.38 -8.94
CA ALA A 81 -1.54 0.64 -10.35
C ALA A 81 -0.78 -0.51 -11.04
N GLU A 82 0.35 -0.93 -10.47
CA GLU A 82 1.14 -2.08 -10.96
C GLU A 82 0.31 -3.37 -11.05
N ILE A 83 -0.53 -3.64 -10.05
CA ILE A 83 -1.39 -4.84 -10.03
C ILE A 83 -2.48 -4.82 -11.11
N VAL A 84 -3.04 -3.65 -11.43
CA VAL A 84 -4.21 -3.55 -12.33
C VAL A 84 -3.83 -3.26 -13.78
N THR A 85 -2.63 -2.75 -14.05
CA THR A 85 -2.17 -2.43 -15.41
C THR A 85 -1.26 -3.48 -16.04
N ASP A 86 -0.63 -4.34 -15.24
CA ASP A 86 0.13 -5.52 -15.68
C ASP A 86 -0.63 -6.82 -15.43
#